data_AF-A0A1C3KJ27-F1
#
_entry.id   AF-A0A1C3KJ27-F1
#
_cell.length_a   1.000
_cell.length_b   1.000
_cell.length_c   1.000
_cell.angle_alpha   90.00
_cell.angle_beta   90.00
_cell.angle_gamma   90.00
#
_symmetry.space_group_name_H-M   'P 1'
#
loop_
_entity.id
_entity.type
_entity.pdbx_description
1 polymer ?
#
loop_
_entity_poly.entity_id
_entity_poly.type
_entity_poly.pdbx_seq_one_letter_code
_entity_poly.pdbx_strand_id
1 'polypeptide(L)'
;MEDAEKILKNASKYDLYNKFNEKCDHKCNYVSYCSEVDYLESWYTGIHDICYMFARNLINLHEILSAENNEKRCIYMNFWITDYVRKMLETKWKENPHITSLLRSFLTVENTITDASQKYNCRFDYNSNIDLDLWKERKYLHDYIENYSDINVIINSDGQLCKIYSKYFDYIKELHEKYKQECCNGNFRKCHNHINLDYFCTSEIFNKKLVCDETKEIKEASTGYERPQHMDGTQESDSSHSINSSSTDHQNDINGYAMNNNTDYYTKLGIGIPFLGIVSSIFYVYKFTAFGNMIRSKVLKTKTKVNLDEDTQNFMGHELNNEDESFYSDDYKITYHSS
;
A
#
# COMPACT_ATOMS: atom_id res chain seq x y z
N MET A 1 10.91 7.57 3.29
CA MET A 1 10.13 6.32 3.50
C MET A 1 10.99 5.09 3.71
N GLU A 2 12.19 5.03 3.12
CA GLU A 2 13.22 4.04 3.50
C GLU A 2 13.60 4.14 4.99
N ASP A 3 13.55 5.36 5.57
CA ASP A 3 13.81 5.61 6.99
C ASP A 3 12.82 4.91 7.92
N ALA A 4 11.53 4.85 7.56
CA ALA A 4 10.51 4.17 8.37
C ALA A 4 10.80 2.66 8.45
N GLU A 5 11.13 2.04 7.32
CA GLU A 5 11.49 0.62 7.28
C GLU A 5 12.74 0.33 8.12
N LYS A 6 13.77 1.20 8.08
CA LYS A 6 14.98 1.04 8.91
C LYS A 6 14.70 1.07 10.41
N ILE A 7 13.72 1.87 10.84
CA ILE A 7 13.33 1.98 12.26
C ILE A 7 12.38 0.84 12.67
N LEU A 8 11.42 0.48 11.82
CA LEU A 8 10.34 -0.43 12.17
C LEU A 8 10.66 -1.91 11.92
N LYS A 9 11.66 -2.23 11.10
CA LYS A 9 11.97 -3.61 10.69
C LYS A 9 12.14 -4.60 11.85
N ASN A 10 12.61 -4.14 13.02
CA ASN A 10 12.81 -4.98 14.20
C ASN A 10 11.80 -4.70 15.32
N ALA A 11 10.72 -3.97 15.02
CA ALA A 11 9.71 -3.60 15.99
C ALA A 11 8.59 -4.66 16.04
N SER A 12 8.23 -5.08 17.25
CA SER A 12 7.41 -6.27 17.49
C SER A 12 6.00 -6.15 16.94
N LYS A 13 5.42 -4.95 16.94
CA LYS A 13 4.09 -4.69 16.39
C LYS A 13 4.11 -4.63 14.86
N TYR A 14 5.17 -4.09 14.26
CA TYR A 14 5.38 -4.11 12.81
C TYR A 14 5.53 -5.55 12.28
N ASP A 15 6.20 -6.43 13.04
CA ASP A 15 6.36 -7.84 12.67
C ASP A 15 5.04 -8.63 12.59
N LEU A 16 3.95 -8.14 13.19
CA LEU A 16 2.64 -8.79 13.10
C LEU A 16 2.16 -8.93 11.64
N TYR A 17 2.52 -7.99 10.76
CA TYR A 17 2.17 -8.08 9.35
C TYR A 17 2.74 -9.31 8.66
N ASN A 18 3.87 -9.85 9.12
CA ASN A 18 4.49 -11.03 8.52
C ASN A 18 3.62 -12.29 8.67
N LYS A 19 2.80 -12.36 9.72
CA LYS A 19 1.90 -13.50 9.95
C LYS A 19 0.82 -13.64 8.87
N PHE A 20 0.47 -12.54 8.22
CA PHE A 20 -0.48 -12.54 7.12
C PHE A 20 0.12 -13.03 5.79
N ASN A 21 1.46 -13.10 5.69
CA ASN A 21 2.18 -13.48 4.48
C ASN A 21 2.37 -15.00 4.32
N GLU A 22 1.93 -15.81 5.28
CA GLU A 22 2.03 -17.27 5.14
C GLU A 22 1.21 -17.75 3.94
N LYS A 23 1.81 -18.63 3.15
CA LYS A 23 1.13 -19.20 1.97
C LYS A 23 0.03 -20.15 2.42
N CYS A 24 -1.02 -20.22 1.61
CA CYS A 24 -2.08 -21.19 1.84
C CYS A 24 -1.61 -22.59 1.41
N ASP A 25 -1.27 -23.46 2.37
CA ASP A 25 -0.94 -24.86 2.10
C ASP A 25 -2.14 -25.65 1.58
N HIS A 26 -3.35 -25.27 1.99
CA HIS A 26 -4.62 -25.85 1.57
C HIS A 26 -5.48 -24.83 0.82
N LYS A 27 -4.98 -24.32 -0.31
CA LYS A 27 -5.71 -23.34 -1.17
C LYS A 27 -7.16 -23.74 -1.43
N CYS A 28 -7.43 -25.04 -1.58
CA CYS A 28 -8.76 -25.62 -1.80
C CYS A 28 -9.83 -25.16 -0.80
N ASN A 29 -9.46 -24.86 0.45
CA ASN A 29 -10.40 -24.40 1.47
C ASN A 29 -10.93 -22.98 1.21
N TYR A 30 -10.24 -22.21 0.36
CA TYR A 30 -10.55 -20.80 0.11
C TYR A 30 -10.97 -20.52 -1.34
N VAL A 31 -10.91 -21.53 -2.21
CA VAL A 31 -11.23 -21.39 -3.65
C VAL A 31 -12.64 -20.83 -3.85
N SER A 32 -13.63 -21.34 -3.11
CA SER A 32 -15.02 -20.91 -3.25
C SER A 32 -15.26 -19.45 -2.90
N TYR A 33 -14.47 -18.86 -2.00
CA TYR A 33 -14.57 -17.44 -1.65
C TYR A 33 -13.96 -16.52 -2.70
N CYS A 34 -13.17 -17.09 -3.61
CA CYS A 34 -12.35 -16.38 -4.58
C CYS A 34 -12.80 -16.59 -6.03
N SER A 35 -13.89 -17.30 -6.28
CA SER A 35 -14.38 -17.57 -7.65
C SER A 35 -14.69 -16.29 -8.43
N GLU A 36 -15.21 -15.28 -7.75
CA GLU A 36 -15.56 -13.98 -8.35
C GLU A 36 -14.32 -13.12 -8.70
N VAL A 37 -13.10 -13.57 -8.39
CA VAL A 37 -11.87 -12.86 -8.77
C VAL A 37 -11.27 -13.36 -10.09
N ASP A 38 -11.79 -14.43 -10.68
CA ASP A 38 -11.22 -15.09 -11.87
C ASP A 38 -11.00 -14.13 -13.04
N TYR A 39 -11.95 -13.23 -13.27
CA TYR A 39 -11.91 -12.26 -14.36
C TYR A 39 -10.73 -11.27 -14.24
N LEU A 40 -10.14 -11.13 -13.05
CA LEU A 40 -9.00 -10.25 -12.82
C LEU A 40 -7.65 -10.87 -13.17
N GLU A 41 -7.55 -12.19 -13.32
CA GLU A 41 -6.26 -12.88 -13.52
C GLU A 41 -5.54 -12.44 -14.82
N SER A 42 -6.30 -12.04 -15.85
CA SER A 42 -5.73 -11.48 -17.09
C SER A 42 -5.04 -10.13 -16.91
N TRP A 43 -5.44 -9.38 -15.88
CA TRP A 43 -4.92 -8.05 -15.55
C TRP A 43 -3.90 -8.11 -14.42
N TYR A 44 -4.12 -9.04 -13.50
CA TYR A 44 -3.42 -9.14 -12.22
C TYR A 44 -2.96 -10.57 -12.00
N THR A 45 -2.06 -11.05 -12.84
CA THR A 45 -1.58 -12.43 -12.76
C THR A 45 -1.14 -12.79 -11.33
N GLY A 46 -1.63 -13.92 -10.82
CA GLY A 46 -1.46 -14.36 -9.44
C GLY A 46 -2.39 -13.69 -8.43
N ILE A 47 -3.51 -13.09 -8.86
CA ILE A 47 -4.49 -12.49 -7.94
C ILE A 47 -5.14 -13.57 -7.06
N HIS A 48 -5.30 -14.79 -7.58
CA HIS A 48 -5.84 -15.92 -6.82
C HIS A 48 -5.05 -16.20 -5.55
N ASP A 49 -3.72 -16.21 -5.62
CA ASP A 49 -2.88 -16.47 -4.45
C ASP A 49 -3.12 -15.44 -3.34
N ILE A 50 -3.28 -14.18 -3.73
CA ILE A 50 -3.53 -13.07 -2.80
C ILE A 50 -4.96 -13.15 -2.26
N CYS A 51 -5.93 -13.52 -3.10
CA CYS A 51 -7.30 -13.75 -2.68
C CYS A 51 -7.38 -14.86 -1.63
N TYR A 52 -6.68 -15.98 -1.84
CA TYR A 52 -6.66 -17.09 -0.88
C TYR A 52 -6.03 -16.67 0.45
N MET A 53 -4.92 -15.93 0.41
CA MET A 53 -4.30 -15.38 1.61
C MET A 53 -5.26 -14.43 2.34
N PHE A 54 -5.91 -13.53 1.61
CA PHE A 54 -6.89 -12.60 2.17
C PHE A 54 -8.06 -13.32 2.84
N ALA A 55 -8.66 -14.30 2.16
CA ALA A 55 -9.75 -15.11 2.71
C ALA A 55 -9.32 -15.90 3.95
N ARG A 56 -8.16 -16.57 3.90
CA ARG A 56 -7.58 -17.26 5.06
C ARG A 56 -7.39 -16.32 6.24
N ASN A 57 -6.79 -15.16 5.98
CA ASN A 57 -6.47 -14.18 7.01
C ASN A 57 -7.74 -13.61 7.65
N LEU A 58 -8.80 -13.34 6.87
CA LEU A 58 -10.10 -12.91 7.42
C LEU A 58 -10.75 -13.97 8.31
N ILE A 59 -10.82 -15.22 7.83
CA ILE A 59 -11.48 -16.32 8.53
C ILE A 59 -10.75 -16.65 9.84
N ASN A 60 -9.43 -16.70 9.79
CA ASN A 60 -8.58 -17.09 10.92
C ASN A 60 -7.99 -15.90 11.68
N LEU A 61 -8.52 -14.68 11.48
CA LEU A 61 -7.93 -13.44 11.98
C LEU A 61 -7.70 -13.46 13.51
N HIS A 62 -8.65 -14.04 14.23
CA HIS A 62 -8.62 -14.17 15.69
C HIS A 62 -7.54 -15.13 16.19
N GLU A 63 -7.12 -16.09 15.37
CA GLU A 63 -6.05 -17.05 15.69
C GLU A 63 -4.68 -16.46 15.34
N ILE A 64 -4.56 -15.87 14.14
CA ILE A 64 -3.31 -15.27 13.62
C ILE A 64 -2.78 -14.19 14.58
N LEU A 65 -3.68 -13.32 15.03
CA LEU A 65 -3.39 -12.21 15.93
C LEU A 65 -4.09 -12.40 17.29
N SER A 66 -3.94 -13.59 17.88
CA SER A 66 -4.60 -14.00 19.13
C SER A 66 -4.37 -13.06 20.33
N ALA A 67 -3.21 -12.41 20.41
CA ALA A 67 -2.87 -11.46 21.48
C ALA A 67 -3.57 -10.09 21.34
N GLU A 68 -4.06 -9.74 20.15
CA GLU A 68 -4.71 -8.44 19.89
C GLU A 68 -6.23 -8.52 20.10
N ASN A 69 -6.89 -7.37 20.29
CA ASN A 69 -8.35 -7.31 20.32
C ASN A 69 -8.95 -7.26 18.90
N ASN A 70 -10.25 -7.51 18.75
CA ASN A 70 -10.91 -7.59 17.44
C ASN A 70 -10.76 -6.32 16.58
N GLU A 71 -10.83 -5.14 17.19
CA GLU A 71 -10.67 -3.86 16.48
C GLU A 71 -9.25 -3.74 15.91
N LYS A 72 -8.22 -3.94 16.75
CA LYS A 72 -6.82 -3.92 16.33
C LYS A 72 -6.53 -4.94 15.24
N ARG A 73 -6.99 -6.18 15.42
CA ARG A 73 -6.82 -7.23 14.40
C ARG A 73 -7.35 -6.77 13.04
N CYS A 74 -8.50 -6.12 13.02
CA CYS A 74 -9.09 -5.64 11.77
C CYS A 74 -8.34 -4.46 11.16
N ILE A 75 -7.83 -3.55 11.98
CA ILE A 75 -6.95 -2.46 11.53
C ILE A 75 -5.68 -3.02 10.86
N TYR A 76 -4.98 -3.95 11.53
CA TYR A 76 -3.80 -4.62 10.96
C TYR A 76 -4.11 -5.34 9.65
N MET A 77 -5.23 -6.05 9.58
CA MET A 77 -5.66 -6.75 8.36
C MET A 77 -5.87 -5.79 7.18
N ASN A 78 -6.53 -4.66 7.42
CA ASN A 78 -6.79 -3.64 6.39
C ASN A 78 -5.49 -2.96 5.92
N PHE A 79 -4.60 -2.59 6.84
CA PHE A 79 -3.29 -2.05 6.47
C PHE A 79 -2.42 -3.07 5.74
N TRP A 80 -2.48 -4.34 6.11
CA TRP A 80 -1.77 -5.40 5.41
C TRP A 80 -2.21 -5.51 3.95
N ILE A 81 -3.50 -5.71 3.69
CA ILE A 81 -3.97 -5.99 2.32
C ILE A 81 -3.76 -4.78 1.40
N THR A 82 -3.99 -3.57 1.90
CA THR A 82 -3.80 -2.34 1.12
C THR A 82 -2.33 -2.09 0.82
N ASP A 83 -1.42 -2.28 1.78
CA ASP A 83 0.02 -2.17 1.55
C ASP A 83 0.55 -3.28 0.62
N TYR A 84 0.04 -4.51 0.75
CA TYR A 84 0.39 -5.62 -0.13
C TYR A 84 -0.01 -5.33 -1.57
N VAL A 85 -1.27 -4.94 -1.81
CA VAL A 85 -1.77 -4.58 -3.14
C VAL A 85 -1.00 -3.41 -3.75
N ARG A 86 -0.71 -2.37 -2.95
CA ARG A 86 0.11 -1.24 -3.39
C ARG A 86 1.49 -1.69 -3.88
N LYS A 87 2.19 -2.52 -3.11
CA LYS A 87 3.51 -3.08 -3.49
C LYS A 87 3.43 -3.91 -4.77
N MET A 88 2.35 -4.66 -4.97
CA MET A 88 2.13 -5.42 -6.21
C MET A 88 1.91 -4.50 -7.42
N LEU A 89 1.18 -3.39 -7.26
CA LEU A 89 0.98 -2.37 -8.29
C LEU A 89 2.27 -1.60 -8.64
N GLU A 90 3.14 -1.38 -7.66
CA GLU A 90 4.45 -0.76 -7.87
C GLU A 90 5.43 -1.68 -8.62
N THR A 91 5.19 -3.00 -8.62
CA THR A 91 6.13 -4.01 -9.14
C THR A 91 5.55 -4.86 -10.28
N LYS A 92 4.72 -5.87 -9.95
CA LYS A 92 4.22 -6.89 -10.88
C LYS A 92 3.08 -6.41 -11.77
N TRP A 93 2.22 -5.54 -11.24
CA TRP A 93 0.98 -5.08 -11.89
C TRP A 93 1.06 -3.62 -12.33
N LYS A 94 2.29 -3.19 -12.64
CA LYS A 94 2.58 -1.82 -13.05
C LYS A 94 1.72 -1.45 -14.27
N GLU A 95 1.24 -0.20 -14.29
CA GLU A 95 0.45 0.38 -15.38
C GLU A 95 -0.95 -0.24 -15.59
N ASN A 96 -1.43 -1.14 -14.71
CA ASN A 96 -2.78 -1.66 -14.82
C ASN A 96 -3.84 -0.62 -14.41
N PRO A 97 -4.80 -0.25 -15.27
CA PRO A 97 -5.77 0.80 -14.97
C PRO A 97 -6.94 0.33 -14.09
N HIS A 98 -7.10 -0.98 -13.83
CA HIS A 98 -8.30 -1.55 -13.21
C HIS A 98 -8.23 -1.58 -11.68
N ILE A 99 -7.59 -0.61 -11.03
CA ILE A 99 -7.34 -0.62 -9.57
C ILE A 99 -8.66 -0.64 -8.79
N THR A 100 -9.65 0.11 -9.26
CA THR A 100 -10.99 0.14 -8.65
C THR A 100 -11.62 -1.26 -8.64
N SER A 101 -11.54 -2.00 -9.75
CA SER A 101 -12.08 -3.38 -9.82
C SER A 101 -11.30 -4.34 -8.93
N LEU A 102 -9.98 -4.17 -8.85
CA LEU A 102 -9.11 -4.93 -7.95
C LEU A 102 -9.48 -4.71 -6.48
N LEU A 103 -9.67 -3.48 -6.03
CA LEU A 103 -10.03 -3.22 -4.64
C LEU A 103 -11.46 -3.71 -4.33
N ARG A 104 -12.39 -3.54 -5.26
CA ARG A 104 -13.76 -4.05 -5.10
C ARG A 104 -13.82 -5.57 -5.02
N SER A 105 -12.91 -6.31 -5.66
CA SER A 105 -12.93 -7.77 -5.58
C SER A 105 -12.65 -8.27 -4.17
N PHE A 106 -11.79 -7.59 -3.39
CA PHE A 106 -11.59 -7.92 -1.98
C PHE A 106 -12.85 -7.67 -1.14
N LEU A 107 -13.62 -6.63 -1.44
CA LEU A 107 -14.94 -6.42 -0.84
C LEU A 107 -15.92 -7.55 -1.20
N THR A 108 -15.92 -8.01 -2.45
CA THR A 108 -16.72 -9.17 -2.88
C THR A 108 -16.34 -10.42 -2.09
N VAL A 109 -15.04 -10.72 -1.98
CA VAL A 109 -14.53 -11.89 -1.22
C VAL A 109 -14.98 -11.80 0.24
N GLU A 110 -14.84 -10.63 0.86
CA GLU A 110 -15.32 -10.41 2.22
C GLU A 110 -16.84 -10.63 2.34
N ASN A 111 -17.66 -10.13 1.42
CA ASN A 111 -19.10 -10.38 1.46
C ASN A 111 -19.43 -11.87 1.33
N THR A 112 -18.77 -12.60 0.42
CA THR A 112 -18.95 -14.05 0.26
C THR A 112 -18.59 -14.84 1.52
N ILE A 113 -17.54 -14.43 2.24
CA ILE A 113 -17.19 -15.06 3.52
C ILE A 113 -18.26 -14.74 4.58
N THR A 114 -18.82 -13.52 4.58
CA THR A 114 -19.85 -13.07 5.56
C THR A 114 -21.10 -13.92 5.41
N ASP A 115 -21.53 -14.12 4.16
CA ASP A 115 -22.73 -14.88 3.83
C ASP A 115 -22.58 -16.36 4.21
N ALA A 116 -21.37 -16.91 4.10
CA ALA A 116 -21.07 -18.28 4.49
C ALA A 116 -20.89 -18.48 6.01
N SER A 117 -20.48 -17.43 6.74
CA SER A 117 -20.13 -17.52 8.16
C SER A 117 -20.32 -16.17 8.87
N GLN A 118 -21.27 -16.11 9.81
CA GLN A 118 -21.50 -14.91 10.64
C GLN A 118 -20.47 -14.73 11.78
N LYS A 119 -19.35 -15.47 11.76
CA LYS A 119 -18.44 -15.59 12.92
C LYS A 119 -17.29 -14.57 12.96
N TYR A 120 -17.18 -13.65 12.01
CA TYR A 120 -16.10 -12.66 11.99
C TYR A 120 -16.64 -11.23 11.88
N ASN A 121 -16.00 -10.32 12.62
CA ASN A 121 -16.44 -8.93 12.78
C ASN A 121 -15.47 -7.92 12.12
N CYS A 122 -14.68 -8.36 11.14
CA CYS A 122 -13.77 -7.48 10.42
C CYS A 122 -14.27 -7.23 9.01
N ARG A 123 -14.48 -5.95 8.68
CA ARG A 123 -14.84 -5.49 7.34
C ARG A 123 -13.59 -5.03 6.60
N PHE A 124 -13.54 -5.28 5.30
CA PHE A 124 -12.56 -4.66 4.43
C PHE A 124 -13.02 -3.24 4.13
N ASP A 125 -12.17 -2.28 4.48
CA ASP A 125 -12.51 -0.87 4.44
C ASP A 125 -12.23 -0.28 3.05
N TYR A 126 -13.19 -0.50 2.14
CA TYR A 126 -13.14 0.06 0.81
C TYR A 126 -13.95 1.35 0.71
N ASN A 127 -13.29 2.43 0.32
CA ASN A 127 -13.93 3.69 -0.03
C ASN A 127 -13.28 4.24 -1.32
N SER A 128 -14.08 4.54 -2.34
CA SER A 128 -13.56 5.03 -3.63
C SER A 128 -12.87 6.39 -3.56
N ASN A 129 -13.04 7.13 -2.45
CA ASN A 129 -12.36 8.41 -2.21
C ASN A 129 -11.00 8.25 -1.51
N ILE A 130 -10.62 7.02 -1.14
CA ILE A 130 -9.41 6.69 -0.41
C ILE A 130 -8.52 5.86 -1.32
N ASP A 131 -7.47 6.48 -1.82
CA ASP A 131 -6.45 5.80 -2.63
C ASP A 131 -5.43 5.05 -1.75
N LEU A 132 -4.59 4.26 -2.41
CA LEU A 132 -3.56 3.45 -1.74
C LEU A 132 -2.43 4.28 -1.12
N ASP A 133 -2.22 5.51 -1.59
CA ASP A 133 -1.24 6.41 -0.98
C ASP A 133 -1.75 6.95 0.35
N LEU A 134 -3.04 7.28 0.45
CA LEU A 134 -3.67 7.66 1.71
C LEU A 134 -3.71 6.50 2.71
N TRP A 135 -3.95 5.27 2.25
CA TRP A 135 -3.83 4.06 3.08
C TRP A 135 -2.41 3.90 3.65
N LYS A 136 -1.40 4.11 2.82
CA LYS A 136 0.01 4.06 3.20
C LYS A 136 0.39 5.15 4.21
N GLU A 137 -0.06 6.39 4.02
CA GLU A 137 0.15 7.47 4.99
C GLU A 137 -0.46 7.12 6.36
N ARG A 138 -1.69 6.61 6.37
CA ARG A 138 -2.36 6.17 7.61
C ARG A 138 -1.68 4.99 8.27
N LYS A 139 -1.16 4.06 7.48
CA LYS A 139 -0.37 2.94 7.98
C LYS A 139 0.86 3.46 8.73
N TYR A 140 1.56 4.47 8.21
CA TYR A 140 2.70 5.06 8.93
C TYR A 140 2.31 5.67 10.28
N LEU A 141 1.15 6.33 10.37
CA LEU A 141 0.63 6.86 11.63
C LEU A 141 0.31 5.75 12.63
N HIS A 142 -0.36 4.67 12.16
CA HIS A 142 -0.67 3.50 12.99
C HIS A 142 0.59 2.81 13.49
N ASP A 143 1.51 2.49 12.57
CA ASP A 143 2.74 1.78 12.88
C ASP A 143 3.61 2.59 13.85
N TYR A 144 3.65 3.92 13.74
CA TYR A 144 4.34 4.79 14.69
C TYR A 144 3.75 4.69 16.11
N ILE A 145 2.42 4.75 16.24
CA ILE A 145 1.74 4.63 17.53
C ILE A 145 2.00 3.27 18.17
N GLU A 146 1.74 2.19 17.42
CA GLU A 146 1.79 0.84 17.97
C GLU A 146 3.24 0.42 18.32
N ASN A 147 4.23 0.91 17.58
CA ASN A 147 5.63 0.59 17.81
C ASN A 147 6.37 1.64 18.67
N TYR A 148 5.68 2.65 19.23
CA TYR A 148 6.34 3.77 19.92
C TYR A 148 7.33 3.32 21.02
N SER A 149 6.97 2.32 21.81
CA SER A 149 7.84 1.75 22.86
C SER A 149 9.07 1.06 22.29
N ASP A 150 8.91 0.27 21.22
CA ASP A 150 10.02 -0.43 20.57
C ASP A 150 10.95 0.57 19.86
N ILE A 151 10.38 1.58 19.19
CA ILE A 151 11.13 2.69 18.60
C ILE A 151 12.02 3.33 19.66
N ASN A 152 11.51 3.61 20.86
CA ASN A 152 12.31 4.18 21.94
C ASN A 152 13.51 3.31 22.32
N VAL A 153 13.38 1.98 22.31
CA VAL A 153 14.50 1.07 22.56
C VAL A 153 15.49 1.09 21.39
N ILE A 154 14.99 0.98 20.15
CA ILE A 154 15.77 0.90 18.91
C ILE A 154 16.62 2.15 18.69
N ILE A 155 16.04 3.35 18.82
CA ILE A 155 16.78 4.59 18.57
C ILE A 155 17.87 4.86 19.61
N ASN A 156 17.77 4.20 20.76
CA ASN A 156 18.75 4.30 21.83
C ASN A 156 19.84 3.23 21.73
N SER A 157 19.82 2.31 20.76
CA SER A 157 20.89 1.32 20.58
C SER A 157 22.05 1.79 19.70
N ASP A 158 21.80 2.73 18.79
CA ASP A 158 22.77 3.22 17.79
C ASP A 158 22.48 4.69 17.46
N GLY A 159 23.49 5.57 17.55
CA GLY A 159 23.35 6.98 17.22
C GLY A 159 22.95 7.26 15.75
N GLN A 160 23.24 6.34 14.82
CA GLN A 160 22.76 6.46 13.44
C GLN A 160 21.25 6.21 13.34
N LEU A 161 20.71 5.27 14.12
CA LEU A 161 19.26 5.06 14.19
C LEU A 161 18.55 6.27 14.80
N CYS A 162 19.18 6.97 15.75
CA CYS A 162 18.68 8.24 16.27
C CYS A 162 18.55 9.32 15.18
N LYS A 163 19.55 9.46 14.30
CA LYS A 163 19.51 10.40 13.16
C LYS A 163 18.39 10.06 12.17
N ILE A 164 18.24 8.77 11.84
CA ILE A 164 17.18 8.27 10.96
C ILE A 164 15.81 8.54 11.59
N TYR A 165 15.68 8.29 12.90
CA TYR A 165 14.47 8.56 13.65
C TYR A 165 14.07 10.03 13.60
N SER A 166 15.02 10.97 13.70
CA SER A 166 14.66 12.39 13.63
C SER A 166 13.94 12.72 12.32
N LYS A 167 14.43 12.22 11.18
CA LYS A 167 13.79 12.40 9.87
C LYS A 167 12.44 11.68 9.79
N TYR A 168 12.37 10.47 10.32
CA TYR A 168 11.14 9.69 10.37
C TYR A 168 10.06 10.38 11.21
N PHE A 169 10.42 10.94 12.37
CA PHE A 169 9.51 11.69 13.22
C PHE A 169 8.96 12.95 12.53
N ASP A 170 9.82 13.72 11.85
CA ASP A 170 9.38 14.92 11.13
C ASP A 170 8.36 14.55 10.04
N TYR A 171 8.57 13.44 9.32
CA TYR A 171 7.62 12.90 8.35
C TYR A 171 6.30 12.46 9.01
N ILE A 172 6.34 11.73 10.12
CA ILE A 172 5.14 11.33 10.88
C ILE A 172 4.34 12.55 11.34
N LYS A 173 5.03 13.60 11.80
CA LYS A 173 4.39 14.85 12.24
C LYS A 173 3.68 15.56 11.08
N GLU A 174 4.30 15.62 9.90
CA GLU A 174 3.68 16.17 8.70
C GLU A 174 2.41 15.39 8.31
N LEU A 175 2.50 14.06 8.28
CA LEU A 175 1.34 13.20 8.00
C LEU A 175 0.21 13.38 9.02
N HIS A 176 0.56 13.51 10.30
CA HIS A 176 -0.42 13.71 11.37
C HIS A 176 -1.15 15.05 11.24
N GLU A 177 -0.43 16.14 10.95
CA GLU A 177 -1.05 17.45 10.75
C GLU A 177 -1.94 17.47 9.50
N LYS A 178 -1.52 16.81 8.41
CA LYS A 178 -2.38 16.60 7.24
C LYS A 178 -3.65 15.83 7.62
N TYR A 179 -3.52 14.71 8.34
CA TYR A 179 -4.67 13.93 8.80
C TYR A 179 -5.60 14.76 9.70
N LYS A 180 -5.07 15.58 10.61
CA LYS A 180 -5.88 16.45 11.47
C LYS A 180 -6.69 17.47 10.69
N GLN A 181 -6.08 18.12 9.71
CA GLN A 181 -6.76 19.10 8.86
C GLN A 181 -7.88 18.46 8.04
N GLU A 182 -7.63 17.27 7.48
CA GLU A 182 -8.61 16.58 6.66
C GLU A 182 -9.70 15.91 7.50
N CYS A 183 -9.32 15.14 8.53
CA CYS A 183 -10.23 14.20 9.19
C CYS A 183 -10.72 14.63 10.57
N CYS A 184 -9.92 15.35 11.34
CA CYS A 184 -10.31 15.75 12.70
C CYS A 184 -11.10 17.07 12.72
N ASN A 185 -10.89 17.93 11.72
CA ASN A 185 -11.44 19.29 11.65
C ASN A 185 -12.61 19.45 10.65
N GLY A 186 -13.18 18.35 10.12
CA GLY A 186 -14.49 18.38 9.47
C GLY A 186 -14.57 18.11 7.96
N ASN A 187 -13.51 17.65 7.28
CA ASN A 187 -13.60 17.21 5.88
C ASN A 187 -13.78 15.68 5.78
N PHE A 188 -15.01 15.21 5.95
CA PHE A 188 -15.32 13.81 6.21
C PHE A 188 -15.19 12.84 5.02
N ARG A 189 -15.15 13.34 3.76
CA ARG A 189 -15.27 12.44 2.58
C ARG A 189 -14.12 11.46 2.44
N LYS A 190 -12.90 11.91 2.75
CA LYS A 190 -11.70 11.07 2.71
C LYS A 190 -11.51 10.27 3.99
N CYS A 191 -12.31 10.50 5.03
CA CYS A 191 -12.06 10.04 6.40
C CYS A 191 -13.05 8.99 6.88
N HIS A 192 -14.15 8.81 6.14
CA HIS A 192 -15.12 7.76 6.44
C HIS A 192 -14.54 6.39 6.12
N ASN A 193 -14.38 5.61 7.17
CA ASN A 193 -13.75 4.32 7.22
C ASN A 193 -14.67 3.37 8.00
N HIS A 194 -14.78 2.12 7.57
CA HIS A 194 -15.38 1.06 8.38
C HIS A 194 -14.50 0.69 9.58
N ILE A 195 -13.17 0.91 9.50
CA ILE A 195 -12.28 0.81 10.65
C ILE A 195 -12.19 2.13 11.40
N ASN A 196 -12.20 2.06 12.74
CA ASN A 196 -12.07 3.23 13.57
C ASN A 196 -10.61 3.71 13.62
N LEU A 197 -10.34 4.89 13.03
CA LEU A 197 -9.04 5.57 13.07
C LEU A 197 -9.10 6.91 13.82
N ASP A 198 -10.16 7.16 14.59
CA ASP A 198 -10.37 8.44 15.30
C ASP A 198 -9.29 8.70 16.36
N TYR A 199 -8.63 7.65 16.84
CA TYR A 199 -7.51 7.76 17.78
C TYR A 199 -6.31 8.53 17.20
N PHE A 200 -6.21 8.69 15.87
CA PHE A 200 -5.23 9.60 15.28
C PHE A 200 -5.48 11.06 15.67
N CYS A 201 -6.73 11.45 15.92
CA CYS A 201 -7.07 12.82 16.34
C CYS A 201 -6.73 13.08 17.81
N THR A 202 -6.77 12.04 18.66
CA THR A 202 -6.64 12.16 20.11
C THR A 202 -5.28 11.72 20.66
N SER A 203 -4.48 10.99 19.87
CA SER A 203 -3.19 10.47 20.30
C SER A 203 -2.17 11.59 20.53
N GLU A 204 -1.69 11.71 21.77
CA GLU A 204 -0.62 12.64 22.14
C GLU A 204 0.78 12.19 21.67
N ILE A 205 0.92 10.94 21.22
CA ILE A 205 2.21 10.35 20.81
C ILE A 205 2.86 11.17 19.70
N PHE A 206 2.08 11.75 18.79
CA PHE A 206 2.59 12.57 17.70
C PHE A 206 3.24 13.90 18.17
N ASN A 207 2.92 14.36 19.38
CA ASN A 207 3.52 15.55 19.99
C ASN A 207 4.73 15.21 20.87
N LYS A 208 5.01 13.93 21.09
CA LYS A 208 6.07 13.44 21.98
C LYS A 208 7.22 12.89 21.13
N LYS A 209 8.13 13.77 20.70
CA LYS A 209 9.39 13.33 20.09
C LYS A 209 10.22 12.62 21.15
N LEU A 210 10.68 11.41 20.84
CA LEU A 210 11.57 10.65 21.69
C LEU A 210 12.98 11.28 21.68
N VAL A 211 13.66 11.21 22.82
CA VAL A 211 15.03 11.70 22.98
C VAL A 211 16.00 10.53 22.83
N CYS A 212 17.05 10.73 22.03
CA CYS A 212 18.12 9.78 21.83
C CYS A 212 19.44 10.53 21.56
N ASP A 213 20.57 9.83 21.69
CA ASP A 213 21.90 10.38 21.50
C ASP A 213 22.47 9.97 20.13
N GLU A 214 22.62 10.93 19.24
CA GLU A 214 23.18 10.75 17.90
C GLU A 214 24.68 10.39 17.89
N THR A 215 25.38 10.58 19.01
CA THR A 215 26.82 10.32 19.16
C THR A 215 27.13 8.95 19.72
N LYS A 216 26.09 8.18 20.09
CA LYS A 216 26.24 6.87 20.70
C LYS A 216 26.88 5.87 19.75
N GLU A 217 28.06 5.38 20.11
CA GLU A 217 28.75 4.31 19.40
C GLU A 217 28.03 2.96 19.54
N ILE A 218 28.17 2.11 18.53
CA ILE A 218 27.57 0.78 18.50
C ILE A 218 28.18 -0.05 19.63
N LYS A 219 27.34 -0.51 20.57
CA LYS A 219 27.76 -1.58 21.48
C LYS A 219 27.78 -2.88 20.69
N GLU A 220 28.91 -3.20 20.05
CA GLU A 220 29.13 -4.56 19.57
C GLU A 220 29.02 -5.50 20.78
N ALA A 221 28.11 -6.46 20.70
CA ALA A 221 28.09 -7.56 21.64
C ALA A 221 29.40 -8.31 21.43
N SER A 222 30.40 -8.02 22.27
CA SER A 222 31.60 -8.83 22.41
C SER A 222 31.14 -10.27 22.59
N THR A 223 31.33 -11.07 21.55
CA THR A 223 31.28 -12.52 21.64
C THR A 223 32.54 -12.92 22.41
N GLY A 224 32.46 -12.75 23.72
CA GLY A 224 33.43 -13.27 24.66
C GLY A 224 33.40 -14.79 24.59
N TYR A 225 34.11 -15.36 23.62
CA TYR A 225 34.68 -16.69 23.79
C TYR A 225 35.73 -16.56 24.89
N GLU A 226 35.28 -16.69 26.14
CA GLU A 226 36.17 -17.09 27.23
C GLU A 226 36.70 -18.48 26.87
N ARG A 227 37.92 -18.50 26.34
CA ARG A 227 38.72 -19.71 26.19
C ARG A 227 38.99 -20.24 27.60
N PRO A 228 38.62 -21.49 27.94
CA PRO A 228 38.95 -22.05 29.24
C PRO A 228 40.47 -22.05 29.41
N GLN A 229 40.95 -21.44 30.50
CA GLN A 229 42.34 -21.57 30.92
C GLN A 229 42.62 -23.04 31.21
N HIS A 230 43.43 -23.66 30.35
CA HIS A 230 43.95 -25.00 30.56
C HIS A 230 44.94 -24.96 31.72
N MET A 231 44.63 -25.71 32.77
CA MET A 231 45.52 -25.92 33.91
C MET A 231 46.80 -26.61 33.44
N ASP A 232 47.92 -26.09 33.92
CA ASP A 232 49.27 -26.63 33.76
C ASP A 232 49.39 -27.99 34.47
N GLY A 233 50.05 -28.94 33.80
CA GLY A 233 50.22 -30.31 34.24
C GLY A 233 51.44 -30.91 33.55
N THR A 234 52.59 -30.77 34.22
CA THR A 234 53.88 -31.32 33.84
C THR A 234 53.93 -32.85 34.05
N GLN A 235 54.37 -33.63 33.05
CA GLN A 235 55.26 -34.78 33.23
C GLN A 235 55.87 -35.28 31.91
N GLU A 236 57.12 -35.75 32.01
CA GLU A 236 58.15 -35.96 30.97
C GLU A 236 58.24 -37.36 30.34
N SER A 237 58.92 -37.37 29.17
CA SER A 237 59.67 -38.45 28.48
C SER A 237 58.86 -39.49 27.68
N ASP A 238 59.28 -39.98 26.51
CA ASP A 238 60.55 -39.90 25.77
C ASP A 238 60.35 -40.39 24.31
N SER A 239 61.18 -39.90 23.37
CA SER A 239 61.60 -40.55 22.09
C SER A 239 60.54 -40.82 20.98
N SER A 240 60.73 -40.67 19.65
CA SER A 240 61.73 -40.10 18.73
C SER A 240 61.18 -40.21 17.27
N HIS A 241 61.67 -39.35 16.36
CA HIS A 241 61.63 -39.45 14.87
C HIS A 241 60.24 -39.41 14.17
N SER A 242 59.99 -38.76 13.02
CA SER A 242 60.78 -38.09 11.99
C SER A 242 59.83 -37.32 11.04
N ILE A 243 60.21 -36.09 10.68
CA ILE A 243 60.19 -35.44 9.36
C ILE A 243 59.11 -35.90 8.34
N ASN A 244 58.21 -34.98 7.97
CA ASN A 244 58.21 -34.45 6.60
C ASN A 244 57.53 -33.08 6.50
N SER A 245 58.37 -32.10 6.18
CA SER A 245 58.04 -30.74 5.74
C SER A 245 57.65 -30.74 4.27
N SER A 246 56.61 -29.98 3.92
CA SER A 246 56.65 -29.18 2.68
C SER A 246 56.06 -27.82 2.97
N SER A 247 56.96 -26.88 3.22
CA SER A 247 56.73 -25.44 3.19
C SER A 247 56.74 -24.95 1.75
N THR A 248 55.84 -24.02 1.44
CA THR A 248 56.22 -22.80 0.74
C THR A 248 55.35 -21.67 1.30
N ASP A 249 55.99 -20.86 2.12
CA ASP A 249 55.60 -19.49 2.42
C ASP A 249 55.71 -18.63 1.16
N HIS A 250 54.82 -17.66 1.00
CA HIS A 250 55.25 -16.26 0.92
C HIS A 250 54.13 -15.30 1.30
N GLN A 251 54.50 -14.42 2.22
CA GLN A 251 53.76 -13.38 2.91
C GLN A 251 53.58 -12.10 2.06
N ASN A 252 52.58 -11.30 2.47
CA ASN A 252 52.46 -9.83 2.44
C ASN A 252 51.73 -9.13 1.28
N ASP A 253 50.52 -8.66 1.65
CA ASP A 253 50.00 -7.28 1.61
C ASP A 253 50.02 -6.48 0.30
N ILE A 254 48.83 -6.02 -0.13
CA ILE A 254 48.43 -4.59 -0.17
C ILE A 254 47.01 -4.47 -0.76
N ASN A 255 46.19 -3.68 -0.05
CA ASN A 255 44.93 -3.04 -0.42
C ASN A 255 44.52 -3.04 -1.91
N GLY A 256 43.30 -3.53 -2.17
CA GLY A 256 42.60 -3.31 -3.43
C GLY A 256 41.10 -3.42 -3.24
N TYR A 257 40.43 -2.29 -3.00
CA TYR A 257 38.98 -2.17 -3.08
C TYR A 257 38.51 -2.68 -4.44
N ALA A 258 37.77 -3.79 -4.47
CA ALA A 258 37.06 -4.25 -5.67
C ALA A 258 35.87 -3.31 -5.94
N MET A 259 36.12 -2.27 -6.72
CA MET A 259 35.09 -1.49 -7.42
C MET A 259 34.36 -2.41 -8.39
N ASN A 260 33.08 -2.72 -8.11
CA ASN A 260 32.16 -3.26 -9.11
C ASN A 260 31.73 -2.12 -10.05
N ASN A 261 32.18 -2.20 -11.29
CA ASN A 261 31.94 -1.20 -12.32
C ASN A 261 30.51 -1.31 -12.89
N ASN A 262 29.69 -0.29 -12.61
CA ASN A 262 28.38 -0.03 -13.24
C ASN A 262 28.52 0.44 -14.70
N THR A 263 29.17 -0.35 -15.55
CA THR A 263 29.38 0.00 -16.97
C THR A 263 28.25 -0.51 -17.88
N ASP A 264 27.31 -1.32 -17.38
CA ASP A 264 26.18 -1.84 -18.18
C ASP A 264 24.91 -0.96 -18.17
N TYR A 265 24.88 0.09 -17.32
CA TYR A 265 23.73 0.99 -17.22
C TYR A 265 23.75 2.11 -18.27
N TYR A 266 24.95 2.61 -18.61
CA TYR A 266 25.12 3.76 -19.52
C TYR A 266 25.11 3.40 -21.01
N THR A 267 25.28 2.12 -21.37
CA THR A 267 25.14 1.62 -22.75
C THR A 267 23.68 1.45 -23.20
N LYS A 268 22.71 1.51 -22.27
CA LYS A 268 21.26 1.34 -22.56
C LYS A 268 20.47 2.65 -22.72
N LEU A 269 21.11 3.80 -22.54
CA LEU A 269 20.47 5.12 -22.72
C LEU A 269 20.69 5.75 -24.11
N GLY A 270 21.31 5.03 -25.06
CA GLY A 270 21.70 5.55 -26.38
C GLY A 270 20.76 5.25 -27.56
N ILE A 271 19.54 4.73 -27.37
CA ILE A 271 18.64 4.32 -28.48
C ILE A 271 17.25 5.00 -28.40
N GLY A 272 17.07 5.97 -27.50
CA GLY A 272 15.76 6.51 -27.16
C GLY A 272 15.38 7.88 -27.75
N ILE A 273 15.96 8.36 -28.85
CA ILE A 273 15.50 9.61 -29.50
C ILE A 273 15.66 9.44 -31.03
N PRO A 274 14.58 9.11 -31.77
CA PRO A 274 13.68 10.17 -32.26
C PRO A 274 12.22 9.69 -32.50
N PHE A 275 11.35 9.73 -31.49
CA PHE A 275 9.90 9.50 -31.71
C PHE A 275 9.01 10.70 -31.40
N LEU A 276 9.57 11.78 -30.84
CA LEU A 276 8.82 13.03 -30.58
C LEU A 276 8.52 13.83 -31.86
N GLY A 277 9.24 13.57 -32.96
CA GLY A 277 8.97 14.22 -34.25
C GLY A 277 7.75 13.66 -34.99
N ILE A 278 7.48 12.36 -34.87
CA ILE A 278 6.45 11.67 -35.67
C ILE A 278 5.04 11.95 -35.12
N VAL A 279 4.87 12.01 -33.80
CA VAL A 279 3.57 12.28 -33.17
C VAL A 279 3.09 13.70 -33.47
N SER A 280 4.02 14.66 -33.58
CA SER A 280 3.66 16.05 -33.87
C SER A 280 3.14 16.24 -35.29
N SER A 281 3.60 15.46 -36.28
CA SER A 281 3.15 15.60 -37.67
C SER A 281 1.70 15.12 -37.88
N ILE A 282 1.26 14.08 -37.17
CA ILE A 282 -0.10 13.51 -37.29
C ILE A 282 -1.18 14.54 -36.90
N PHE A 283 -0.90 15.38 -35.91
CA PHE A 283 -1.85 16.41 -35.43
C PHE A 283 -2.11 17.51 -36.48
N TYR A 284 -1.09 17.87 -37.27
CA TYR A 284 -1.23 18.87 -38.33
C TYR A 284 -2.04 18.33 -39.53
N VAL A 285 -1.83 17.06 -39.94
CA VAL A 285 -2.61 16.45 -41.04
C VAL A 285 -4.08 16.26 -40.64
N TYR A 286 -4.37 15.98 -39.37
CA TYR A 286 -5.76 15.89 -38.86
C TYR A 286 -6.50 17.23 -38.93
N LYS A 287 -5.82 18.36 -38.66
CA LYS A 287 -6.45 19.69 -38.66
C LYS A 287 -6.63 20.30 -40.06
N PHE A 288 -5.82 19.89 -41.04
CA PHE A 288 -5.78 20.53 -42.37
C PHE A 288 -6.26 19.67 -43.55
N THR A 289 -6.69 18.42 -43.34
CA THR A 289 -7.22 17.57 -44.42
C THR A 289 -8.71 17.31 -44.23
N ALA A 290 -9.48 17.26 -45.33
CA ALA A 290 -10.94 17.09 -45.38
C ALA A 290 -11.49 15.75 -44.80
N PHE A 291 -10.68 15.02 -44.03
CA PHE A 291 -11.06 13.78 -43.36
C PHE A 291 -11.85 14.00 -42.04
N GLY A 292 -11.73 15.17 -41.40
CA GLY A 292 -12.47 15.48 -40.16
C GLY A 292 -14.00 15.49 -40.33
N ASN A 293 -14.50 15.96 -41.48
CA ASN A 293 -15.95 16.01 -41.74
C ASN A 293 -16.58 14.63 -42.02
N MET A 294 -15.79 13.64 -42.45
CA MET A 294 -16.31 12.32 -42.83
C MET A 294 -16.59 11.43 -41.60
N ILE A 295 -15.85 11.61 -40.51
CA ILE A 295 -16.03 10.84 -39.27
C ILE A 295 -17.27 11.32 -38.51
N ARG A 296 -17.56 12.63 -38.54
CA ARG A 296 -18.74 13.20 -37.87
C ARG A 296 -20.07 12.76 -38.50
N SER A 297 -20.11 12.47 -39.81
CA SER A 297 -21.34 12.04 -40.50
C SER A 297 -21.69 10.56 -40.26
N LYS A 298 -20.71 9.71 -39.90
CA LYS A 298 -20.96 8.30 -39.59
C LYS A 298 -21.44 8.07 -38.15
N VAL A 299 -21.06 8.93 -37.20
CA VAL A 299 -21.50 8.82 -35.79
C VAL A 299 -22.96 9.22 -35.60
N LEU A 300 -23.53 10.05 -36.49
CA LEU A 300 -24.95 10.44 -36.42
C LEU A 300 -25.95 9.43 -37.03
N LYS A 301 -25.49 8.40 -37.73
CA LYS A 301 -26.37 7.38 -38.37
C LYS A 301 -26.68 6.16 -37.49
N THR A 302 -26.08 6.04 -36.32
CA THR A 302 -26.43 5.03 -35.31
C THR A 302 -27.30 5.64 -34.21
N LYS A 303 -28.45 6.22 -34.59
CA LYS A 303 -29.60 6.33 -33.69
C LYS A 303 -30.34 5.01 -33.76
N THR A 304 -30.32 4.32 -32.64
CA THR A 304 -30.95 3.05 -32.28
C THR A 304 -32.38 2.94 -32.81
N LYS A 305 -32.62 1.99 -33.73
CA LYS A 305 -33.91 1.29 -33.84
C LYS A 305 -33.92 0.25 -32.73
N VAL A 306 -34.68 0.48 -31.67
CA VAL A 306 -35.03 -0.54 -30.68
C VAL A 306 -36.52 -0.83 -30.88
N ASN A 307 -36.82 -2.03 -31.37
CA ASN A 307 -38.16 -2.58 -31.26
C ASN A 307 -38.33 -2.93 -29.77
N LEU A 308 -39.28 -2.27 -29.11
CA LEU A 308 -39.77 -2.70 -27.81
C LEU A 308 -41.10 -3.41 -28.06
N ASP A 309 -41.08 -4.65 -27.62
CA ASP A 309 -42.15 -5.61 -27.63
C ASP A 309 -43.33 -5.13 -26.77
N GLU A 310 -44.49 -5.62 -27.16
CA GLU A 310 -45.84 -5.30 -26.75
C GLU A 310 -46.09 -5.68 -25.28
N ASP A 311 -45.84 -4.79 -24.30
CA ASP A 311 -46.39 -4.93 -22.92
C ASP A 311 -46.18 -3.71 -21.97
N THR A 312 -46.48 -2.48 -22.41
CA THR A 312 -46.46 -1.31 -21.47
C THR A 312 -47.46 -0.20 -21.81
N GLN A 313 -48.59 -0.55 -22.42
CA GLN A 313 -49.61 0.45 -22.81
C GLN A 313 -50.78 0.63 -21.84
N ASN A 314 -50.73 0.07 -20.62
CA ASN A 314 -51.86 0.14 -19.68
C ASN A 314 -51.57 0.75 -18.30
N PHE A 315 -50.50 1.55 -18.13
CA PHE A 315 -50.23 2.23 -16.85
C PHE A 315 -49.97 3.75 -16.91
N MET A 316 -50.11 4.40 -18.07
CA MET A 316 -49.96 5.86 -18.23
C MET A 316 -51.25 6.52 -18.77
N GLY A 317 -52.41 6.12 -18.22
CA GLY A 317 -53.73 6.63 -18.63
C GLY A 317 -54.41 7.58 -17.64
N HIS A 318 -53.82 7.85 -16.48
CA HIS A 318 -54.45 8.67 -15.44
C HIS A 318 -53.42 9.56 -14.74
N GLU A 319 -53.11 10.72 -15.32
CA GLU A 319 -52.72 11.96 -14.59
C GLU A 319 -52.43 13.14 -15.55
N LEU A 320 -53.19 13.25 -16.64
CA LEU A 320 -53.23 14.48 -17.45
C LEU A 320 -54.65 15.02 -17.41
N ASN A 321 -54.96 15.75 -16.34
CA ASN A 321 -56.03 16.75 -16.27
C ASN A 321 -55.82 17.54 -14.98
N ASN A 322 -55.15 18.69 -15.09
CA ASN A 322 -55.40 19.94 -14.36
C ASN A 322 -54.28 20.93 -14.70
N GLU A 323 -54.51 21.69 -15.78
CA GLU A 323 -53.91 23.02 -15.94
C GLU A 323 -54.70 24.00 -15.07
N ASP A 324 -54.01 24.75 -14.21
CA ASP A 324 -54.40 26.11 -13.87
C ASP A 324 -53.15 26.92 -13.46
N GLU A 325 -52.95 28.01 -14.17
CA GLU A 325 -51.89 29.01 -14.00
C GLU A 325 -52.05 29.79 -12.68
N SER A 326 -50.93 30.10 -12.02
CA SER A 326 -50.49 31.47 -11.69
C SER A 326 -49.42 31.42 -10.60
N PHE A 327 -48.34 32.17 -10.78
CA PHE A 327 -47.80 33.08 -9.76
C PHE A 327 -46.75 33.97 -10.42
N TYR A 328 -47.13 35.24 -10.58
CA TYR A 328 -46.27 36.34 -11.00
C TYR A 328 -45.21 36.64 -9.93
N SER A 329 -44.02 37.00 -10.42
CA SER A 329 -42.89 37.54 -9.67
C SER A 329 -43.15 38.98 -9.22
N ASP A 330 -42.68 39.30 -8.01
CA ASP A 330 -42.74 40.61 -7.36
C ASP A 330 -42.08 41.77 -8.15
N ASP A 331 -42.68 42.94 -7.91
CA ASP A 331 -42.47 44.26 -8.50
C ASP A 331 -41.07 44.88 -8.32
N TYR A 332 -40.56 45.50 -9.41
CA TYR A 332 -39.78 46.75 -9.32
C TYR A 332 -40.26 47.74 -10.39
N LYS A 333 -40.92 48.82 -9.94
CA LYS A 333 -41.36 49.98 -10.73
C LYS A 333 -40.19 50.85 -11.19
N ILE A 334 -40.10 51.18 -12.48
CA ILE A 334 -39.55 52.45 -12.97
C ILE A 334 -40.42 52.96 -14.15
N THR A 335 -40.94 54.18 -14.00
CA THR A 335 -41.73 54.98 -14.95
C THR A 335 -40.89 55.58 -16.07
N TYR A 336 -41.43 55.62 -17.30
CA TYR A 336 -41.20 56.71 -18.27
C TYR A 336 -42.46 56.98 -19.12
N HIS A 337 -42.82 58.26 -19.25
CA HIS A 337 -43.90 58.79 -20.08
C HIS A 337 -43.51 58.91 -21.56
N SER A 338 -44.49 58.84 -22.46
CA SER A 338 -44.48 59.61 -23.70
C SER A 338 -45.92 59.84 -24.22
N SER A 339 -46.24 61.13 -24.31
CA SER A 339 -47.21 61.86 -25.16
C SER A 339 -48.57 61.27 -25.51
#